data_AF-A0A3R6V310-F1
#
_entry.id   AF-A0A3R6V310-F1
#
_cell.length_a   1.000
_cell.length_b   1.000
_cell.length_c   1.000
_cell.angle_alpha   90.00
_cell.angle_beta   90.00
_cell.angle_gamma   90.00
#
_symmetry.space_group_name_H-M   'P 1'
#
loop_
_entity.id
_entity.type
_entity.pdbx_description
1 polymer ?
#
loop_
_entity_poly.entity_id
_entity_poly.type
_entity_poly.pdbx_seq_one_letter_code
_entity_poly.pdbx_strand_id
1 'polypeptide(L)'
;MRDLPTHTEEQDGYALGILITCCSDSQQRFVADKDTYVDAWCALAELHAPKTRVDRLVTLSKYFNMKWNTKQESLPFLERYEIVLRKLRASGDAVHYSMVVDRLLDMMPWQMRAETHQVHSMPRTQRNNLTTVRIVLEAEYKPFDRAP
;
A
#
# COMPACT_ATOMS: atom_id res chain seq x y z
N MET A 1 -9.59 -23.85 -9.79
CA MET A 1 -8.41 -23.53 -10.62
C MET A 1 -8.50 -22.07 -10.99
N ARG A 2 -7.50 -21.25 -10.66
CA ARG A 2 -7.40 -19.88 -11.18
C ARG A 2 -6.59 -19.97 -12.46
N ASP A 3 -7.18 -19.58 -13.58
CA ASP A 3 -6.49 -19.46 -14.86
C ASP A 3 -5.41 -18.37 -14.72
N LEU A 4 -4.15 -18.79 -14.74
CA LEU A 4 -3.02 -17.86 -14.90
C LEU A 4 -3.08 -17.33 -16.34
N PRO A 5 -2.96 -16.02 -16.57
CA PRO A 5 -2.78 -15.51 -17.91
C PRO A 5 -1.48 -16.13 -18.46
N THR A 6 -1.57 -16.87 -19.56
CA THR A 6 -0.41 -17.37 -20.29
C THR A 6 0.26 -16.19 -20.97
N HIS A 7 1.18 -15.54 -20.26
CA HIS A 7 2.10 -14.58 -20.86
C HIS A 7 2.99 -15.29 -21.88
N THR A 8 3.30 -14.63 -22.99
CA THR A 8 4.31 -15.14 -23.93
C THR A 8 5.70 -15.01 -23.32
N GLU A 9 6.66 -15.85 -23.72
CA GLU A 9 8.04 -15.81 -23.22
C GLU A 9 8.68 -14.41 -23.37
N GLU A 10 8.35 -13.68 -24.44
CA GLU A 10 8.78 -12.28 -24.62
C GLU A 10 8.19 -11.33 -23.57
N GLN A 11 6.92 -11.50 -23.20
CA GLN A 11 6.27 -10.68 -22.17
C GLN A 11 6.87 -10.95 -20.79
N ASP A 12 7.16 -12.22 -20.49
CA ASP A 12 7.79 -12.62 -19.24
C ASP A 12 9.22 -12.05 -19.14
N GLY A 13 10.01 -12.18 -20.20
CA GLY A 13 11.36 -11.62 -20.28
C GLY A 13 11.37 -10.09 -20.16
N TYR A 14 10.40 -9.40 -20.78
CA TYR A 14 10.25 -7.96 -20.63
C TYR A 14 9.91 -7.54 -19.19
N ALA A 15 8.95 -8.23 -18.56
CA ALA A 15 8.55 -7.96 -17.18
C ALA A 15 9.71 -8.24 -16.19
N LEU A 16 10.45 -9.33 -16.42
CA LEU A 16 11.64 -9.69 -15.65
C LEU A 16 12.72 -8.61 -15.78
N GLY A 17 12.98 -8.11 -17.00
CA GLY A 17 13.94 -7.04 -17.25
C GLY A 17 13.61 -5.75 -16.51
N ILE A 18 12.33 -5.34 -16.49
CA ILE A 18 11.86 -4.19 -15.69
C ILE A 18 12.13 -4.44 -14.20
N LEU A 19 11.72 -5.60 -13.69
CA LEU A 19 11.85 -5.94 -12.28
C LEU A 19 13.32 -5.92 -11.82
N ILE A 20 14.25 -6.48 -12.60
CA ILE A 20 15.69 -6.47 -12.30
C ILE A 20 16.24 -5.04 -12.31
N THR A 21 15.83 -4.22 -13.27
CA THR A 21 16.27 -2.81 -13.38
C THR A 21 15.82 -1.97 -12.19
N CYS A 22 14.67 -2.30 -11.59
CA CYS A 22 14.16 -1.64 -10.39
C CYS A 22 14.75 -2.16 -9.08
N CYS A 23 15.50 -3.26 -9.09
CA CYS A 23 16.12 -3.82 -7.89
C CYS A 23 17.31 -2.96 -7.43
N SER A 24 17.43 -2.76 -6.12
CA SER A 24 18.67 -2.24 -5.53
C SER A 24 19.80 -3.28 -5.58
N ASP A 25 21.06 -2.85 -5.47
CA ASP A 25 22.23 -3.75 -5.46
C ASP A 25 22.13 -4.86 -4.39
N SER A 26 21.50 -4.56 -3.25
CA SER A 26 21.23 -5.53 -2.18
C SER A 26 20.19 -6.59 -2.57
N GLN A 27 19.28 -6.29 -3.50
CA GLN A 27 18.19 -7.16 -3.96
C GLN A 27 18.61 -8.01 -5.16
N GLN A 28 19.52 -7.51 -6.01
CA GLN A 28 19.97 -8.20 -7.22
C GLN A 28 20.46 -9.63 -6.96
N ARG A 29 21.16 -9.86 -5.83
CA ARG A 29 21.65 -11.20 -5.45
C ARG A 29 20.55 -12.27 -5.26
N PHE A 30 19.30 -11.86 -5.06
CA PHE A 30 18.17 -12.76 -4.82
C PHE A 30 17.35 -13.03 -6.09
N VAL A 31 17.59 -12.27 -7.16
CA VAL A 31 16.90 -12.41 -8.46
C VAL A 31 17.84 -12.79 -9.60
N ALA A 32 19.15 -12.77 -9.36
CA ALA A 32 20.18 -13.02 -10.38
C ALA A 32 20.13 -14.43 -11.01
N ASP A 33 19.53 -15.40 -10.31
CA ASP A 33 19.40 -16.80 -10.73
C ASP A 33 17.98 -17.15 -11.19
N LYS A 34 17.09 -16.16 -11.38
CA LYS A 34 15.68 -16.38 -11.72
C LYS A 34 15.43 -16.14 -13.20
N ASP A 35 14.95 -17.18 -13.87
CA ASP A 35 14.70 -17.17 -15.32
C ASP A 35 13.31 -16.62 -15.68
N THR A 36 12.40 -16.50 -14.72
CA THR A 36 11.04 -16.00 -14.94
C THR A 36 10.70 -14.79 -14.07
N TYR A 37 9.83 -13.93 -14.57
CA TYR A 37 9.30 -12.80 -13.79
C TYR A 37 8.65 -13.29 -12.48
N VAL A 38 7.89 -14.38 -12.55
CA VAL A 38 7.17 -14.93 -11.38
C VAL A 38 8.15 -15.40 -10.32
N ASP A 39 9.21 -16.12 -10.69
CA ASP A 39 10.20 -16.62 -9.73
C ASP A 39 10.99 -15.48 -9.09
N ALA A 40 11.39 -14.47 -9.89
CA ALA A 40 12.06 -13.27 -9.40
C ALA A 40 11.16 -12.48 -8.44
N TRP A 41 9.88 -12.32 -8.79
CA TRP A 41 8.90 -11.66 -7.94
C TRP A 41 8.69 -12.42 -6.63
N CYS A 42 8.52 -13.75 -6.69
CA CYS A 42 8.38 -14.60 -5.51
C CYS A 42 9.60 -14.51 -4.59
N ALA A 43 10.82 -14.55 -5.12
CA ALA A 43 12.05 -14.41 -4.35
C ALA A 43 12.13 -13.05 -3.63
N LEU A 44 11.77 -11.96 -4.31
CA LEU A 44 11.69 -10.64 -3.69
C LEU A 44 10.58 -10.56 -2.65
N ALA A 45 9.41 -11.13 -2.93
CA ALA A 45 8.28 -11.14 -2.00
C ALA A 45 8.63 -11.89 -0.72
N GLU A 46 9.34 -13.02 -0.84
CA GLU A 46 9.86 -13.78 0.29
C GLU A 46 10.94 -13.02 1.06
N LEU A 47 11.84 -12.30 0.38
CA LEU A 47 12.85 -11.47 1.05
C LEU A 47 12.20 -10.39 1.92
N HIS A 48 11.13 -9.77 1.41
CA HIS A 48 10.41 -8.68 2.09
C HIS A 48 9.28 -9.15 3.00
N ALA A 49 9.03 -10.46 3.08
CA ALA A 49 8.06 -11.02 3.99
C ALA A 49 8.51 -10.76 5.45
N PRO A 50 7.63 -10.28 6.34
CA PRO A 50 7.95 -10.14 7.75
C PRO A 50 8.08 -11.53 8.39
N LYS A 51 9.30 -12.09 8.40
CA LYS A 51 9.58 -13.46 8.86
C LYS A 51 9.65 -13.58 10.37
N THR A 52 10.00 -12.51 11.09
CA THR A 52 10.23 -12.57 12.54
C THR A 52 9.16 -11.84 13.34
N ARG A 53 8.99 -12.23 14.60
CA ARG A 53 8.15 -11.49 15.57
C ARG A 53 8.57 -10.02 15.70
N VAL A 54 9.87 -9.73 15.52
CA VAL A 54 10.41 -8.37 15.56
C VAL A 54 9.92 -7.57 14.35
N ASP A 55 9.95 -8.13 13.14
CA ASP A 55 9.45 -7.46 11.93
C ASP A 55 7.96 -7.11 12.04
N ARG A 56 7.18 -7.99 12.67
CA ARG A 56 5.77 -7.73 12.99
C ARG A 56 5.61 -6.57 13.95
N LEU A 57 6.38 -6.54 15.04
CA LEU A 57 6.36 -5.43 16.00
C LEU A 57 6.80 -4.11 15.36
N VAL A 58 7.80 -4.13 14.47
CA VAL A 58 8.23 -2.94 13.71
C VAL A 58 7.12 -2.46 12.78
N THR A 59 6.45 -3.37 12.09
CA THR A 59 5.34 -3.04 11.19
C THR A 59 4.13 -2.49 11.95
N LEU A 60 3.77 -3.10 13.08
CA LEU A 60 2.73 -2.60 13.99
C LEU A 60 3.10 -1.23 14.56
N SER A 61 4.34 -1.07 15.03
CA SER A 61 4.84 0.22 15.53
C SER A 61 4.76 1.29 14.44
N LYS A 62 5.17 0.97 13.21
CA LYS A 62 5.05 1.87 12.06
C LYS A 62 3.60 2.27 11.82
N TYR A 63 2.68 1.29 11.77
CA TYR A 63 1.24 1.55 11.65
C TYR A 63 0.73 2.46 12.75
N PHE A 64 1.05 2.16 14.02
CA PHE A 64 0.60 2.92 15.18
C PHE A 64 1.14 4.35 15.25
N ASN A 65 2.31 4.59 14.68
CA ASN A 65 2.97 5.89 14.69
C ASN A 65 2.81 6.70 13.39
N MET A 66 2.07 6.20 12.39
CA MET A 66 1.79 6.99 11.18
C MET A 66 1.04 8.28 11.55
N LYS A 67 1.43 9.39 10.92
CA LYS A 67 0.76 10.69 11.04
C LYS A 67 0.59 11.27 9.65
N TRP A 68 -0.60 11.77 9.35
CA TRP A 68 -0.86 12.45 8.08
C TRP A 68 -0.61 13.95 8.26
N ASN A 69 0.48 14.45 7.67
CA ASN A 69 0.79 15.87 7.65
C ASN A 69 0.57 16.46 6.26
N THR A 70 -0.59 17.06 6.02
CA THR A 70 -0.92 17.68 4.72
C THR A 70 -0.06 18.88 4.34
N LYS A 71 0.71 19.46 5.27
CA LYS A 71 1.70 20.50 4.95
C LYS A 71 2.94 19.94 4.27
N GLN A 72 3.21 18.64 4.42
CA GLN A 72 4.35 17.94 3.84
C GLN A 72 3.92 17.02 2.71
N GLU A 73 2.88 16.20 2.90
CA GLU A 73 2.45 15.21 1.92
C GLU A 73 0.93 14.95 2.03
N SER A 74 0.22 14.98 0.91
CA SER A 74 -1.21 14.67 0.83
C SER A 74 -1.44 13.24 0.34
N LEU A 75 -1.42 13.02 -0.97
CA LEU A 75 -1.72 11.74 -1.63
C LEU A 75 -0.66 10.64 -1.42
N PRO A 76 0.66 10.93 -1.36
CA PRO A 76 1.67 9.90 -1.08
C PRO A 76 1.50 9.22 0.29
N PHE A 77 0.78 9.85 1.24
CA PHE A 77 0.48 9.23 2.52
C PHE A 77 -0.43 7.99 2.37
N LEU A 78 -1.45 8.06 1.50
CA LEU A 78 -2.40 6.97 1.29
C LEU A 78 -1.71 5.72 0.75
N GLU A 79 -0.77 5.90 -0.18
CA GLU A 79 0.04 4.81 -0.71
C GLU A 79 0.91 4.16 0.37
N ARG A 80 1.60 4.96 1.19
CA ARG A 80 2.38 4.43 2.32
C ARG A 80 1.51 3.72 3.34
N TYR A 81 0.32 4.24 3.61
CA TYR A 81 -0.65 3.64 4.52
C TYR A 81 -1.08 2.26 3.99
N GLU A 82 -1.38 2.15 2.70
CA GLU A 82 -1.72 0.90 2.05
C GLU A 82 -0.56 -0.11 2.08
N ILE A 83 0.68 0.34 1.84
CA ILE A 83 1.87 -0.52 1.93
C ILE A 83 2.02 -1.11 3.34
N VAL A 84 1.82 -0.31 4.38
CA VAL A 84 1.90 -0.78 5.77
C VAL A 84 0.78 -1.79 6.08
N LEU A 85 -0.44 -1.54 5.63
CA LEU A 85 -1.55 -2.47 5.79
C LEU A 85 -1.30 -3.79 5.06
N ARG A 86 -0.72 -3.76 3.86
CA ARG A 86 -0.35 -4.95 3.10
C ARG A 86 0.68 -5.79 3.86
N LYS A 87 1.67 -5.14 4.48
CA LYS A 87 2.66 -5.80 5.34
C LYS A 87 2.04 -6.43 6.59
N LEU A 88 1.09 -5.74 7.25
CA LEU A 88 0.37 -6.29 8.41
C LEU A 88 -0.49 -7.51 8.04
N ARG A 89 -1.18 -7.48 6.90
CA ARG A 89 -1.94 -8.64 6.43
C ARG A 89 -1.03 -9.82 6.13
N ALA A 90 0.11 -9.56 5.49
CA ALA A 90 1.10 -10.58 5.20
C ALA A 90 1.75 -11.19 6.46
N SER A 91 1.82 -10.44 7.58
CA SER A 91 2.32 -10.95 8.86
C SER A 91 1.32 -11.79 9.66
N GLY A 92 0.08 -11.89 9.20
CA GLY A 92 -1.03 -12.53 9.94
C GLY A 92 -1.71 -11.60 10.95
N ASP A 93 -1.35 -10.31 10.99
CA ASP A 93 -1.98 -9.31 11.85
C ASP A 93 -3.24 -8.79 11.15
N ALA A 94 -4.37 -9.44 11.40
CA ALA A 94 -5.65 -9.06 10.83
C ALA A 94 -6.21 -7.79 11.49
N VAL A 95 -5.89 -6.62 10.93
CA VAL A 95 -6.60 -5.37 11.26
C VAL A 95 -7.94 -5.37 10.54
N HIS A 96 -9.04 -5.24 11.29
CA HIS A 96 -10.38 -5.19 10.72
C HIS A 96 -10.56 -3.95 9.84
N TYR A 97 -11.20 -4.11 8.69
CA TYR A 97 -11.36 -3.03 7.69
C TYR A 97 -12.03 -1.77 8.24
N SER A 98 -12.98 -1.89 9.17
CA SER A 98 -13.58 -0.71 9.81
C SER A 98 -12.55 0.08 10.63
N MET A 99 -11.66 -0.60 11.36
CA MET A 99 -10.60 0.05 12.15
C MET A 99 -9.55 0.72 11.26
N VAL A 100 -9.32 0.16 10.07
CA VAL A 100 -8.44 0.77 9.07
C VAL A 100 -8.99 2.12 8.62
N VAL A 101 -10.28 2.16 8.25
CA VAL A 101 -10.90 3.40 7.77
C VAL A 101 -11.04 4.40 8.92
N ASP A 102 -11.53 3.99 10.08
CA ASP A 102 -11.70 4.90 11.23
C ASP A 102 -10.36 5.53 11.62
N ARG A 103 -9.28 4.74 11.66
CA ARG A 103 -7.93 5.27 11.93
C ARG A 103 -7.44 6.22 10.83
N LEU A 104 -7.71 5.92 9.56
CA LEU A 104 -7.35 6.82 8.46
C LEU A 104 -8.04 8.18 8.61
N LEU A 105 -9.32 8.17 8.98
CA LEU A 105 -10.11 9.36 9.23
C LEU A 105 -9.60 10.12 10.47
N ASP A 106 -9.22 9.43 11.55
CA ASP A 106 -8.65 10.03 12.76
C ASP A 106 -7.31 10.73 12.52
N MET A 107 -6.48 10.16 11.63
CA MET A 107 -5.21 10.76 11.25
C MET A 107 -5.40 11.91 10.25
N MET A 108 -6.56 12.02 9.62
CA MET A 108 -6.83 13.02 8.60
C MET A 108 -6.81 14.43 9.23
N PRO A 109 -6.05 15.36 8.66
CA PRO A 109 -5.98 16.70 9.22
C PRO A 109 -7.31 17.43 9.06
N TRP A 110 -7.60 18.32 10.01
CA TRP A 110 -8.91 18.97 10.14
C TRP A 110 -9.39 19.70 8.87
N GLN A 111 -8.46 20.15 8.04
CA GLN A 111 -8.73 20.83 6.77
C GLN A 111 -9.49 19.94 5.76
N MET A 112 -9.47 18.61 5.92
CA MET A 112 -10.17 17.64 5.08
C MET A 112 -11.45 17.07 5.76
N ARG A 113 -11.97 17.75 6.80
CA ARG A 113 -13.16 17.30 7.55
C ARG A 113 -14.43 17.17 6.70
N ALA A 114 -14.59 17.98 5.64
CA ALA A 114 -15.73 17.84 4.73
C ALA A 114 -15.81 16.42 4.15
N GLU A 115 -14.66 15.89 3.74
CA GLU A 115 -14.52 14.52 3.22
C GLU A 115 -14.79 13.47 4.29
N THR A 116 -14.39 13.77 5.53
CA THR A 116 -14.70 12.89 6.67
C THR A 116 -16.21 12.76 6.83
N HIS A 117 -16.98 13.85 6.73
CA HIS A 117 -18.44 13.78 6.81
C HIS A 117 -19.07 13.01 5.65
N GLN A 118 -18.56 13.15 4.44
CA GLN A 118 -19.02 12.40 3.27
C GLN A 118 -18.74 10.90 3.42
N VAL A 119 -17.57 10.50 3.91
CA VAL A 119 -17.26 9.10 4.20
C VAL A 119 -18.15 8.54 5.32
N HIS A 120 -18.48 9.36 6.32
CA HIS A 120 -19.37 8.95 7.41
C HIS A 120 -20.83 8.79 6.98
N SER A 121 -21.27 9.50 5.93
CA SER A 121 -22.64 9.40 5.41
C SER A 121 -22.84 8.24 4.42
N MET A 122 -21.76 7.58 3.98
CA MET A 122 -21.83 6.41 3.10
C MET A 122 -22.41 5.17 3.80
N PRO A 123 -23.03 4.24 3.05
CA PRO A 123 -23.39 2.92 3.55
C PRO A 123 -22.18 2.21 4.18
N ARG A 124 -22.40 1.45 5.27
CA ARG A 124 -21.32 0.72 5.99
C ARG A 124 -20.46 -0.16 5.09
N THR A 125 -21.04 -0.77 4.06
CA THR A 125 -20.33 -1.61 3.08
C THR A 125 -19.33 -0.81 2.24
N GLN A 126 -19.66 0.45 1.92
CA GLN A 126 -18.80 1.37 1.17
C GLN A 126 -17.81 2.08 2.10
N ARG A 127 -18.26 2.55 3.26
CA ARG A 127 -17.41 3.19 4.28
C ARG A 127 -16.28 2.25 4.73
N ASN A 128 -16.53 0.96 4.90
CA ASN A 128 -15.49 0.02 5.32
C ASN A 128 -14.54 -0.39 4.18
N ASN A 129 -14.81 0.05 2.95
CA ASN A 129 -13.96 -0.25 1.80
C ASN A 129 -12.92 0.87 1.61
N LEU A 130 -11.66 0.58 1.96
CA LEU A 130 -10.55 1.52 1.84
C LEU A 130 -10.40 2.05 0.40
N THR A 131 -10.64 1.22 -0.62
CA THR A 131 -10.54 1.65 -2.02
C THR A 131 -11.60 2.68 -2.36
N THR A 132 -12.84 2.48 -1.89
CA THR A 132 -13.93 3.44 -2.09
C THR A 132 -13.63 4.76 -1.39
N VAL A 133 -13.18 4.70 -0.13
CA VAL A 133 -12.80 5.89 0.65
C VAL A 133 -11.63 6.62 0.00
N ARG A 134 -10.62 5.89 -0.49
CA ARG A 134 -9.47 6.45 -1.19
C ARG A 134 -9.88 7.24 -2.43
N ILE A 135 -10.76 6.68 -3.27
CA ILE A 135 -11.25 7.36 -4.48
C ILE A 135 -11.94 8.68 -4.13
N VAL A 136 -12.75 8.70 -3.06
CA VAL A 136 -13.44 9.92 -2.62
C VAL A 136 -12.44 10.96 -2.12
N LEU A 137 -11.47 10.54 -1.31
CA LEU A 137 -10.39 11.42 -0.83
C LEU A 137 -9.51 11.94 -1.98
N GLU A 138 -9.27 11.14 -3.02
CA GLU A 138 -8.49 11.52 -4.20
C GLU A 138 -9.27 12.48 -5.11
N ALA A 139 -10.57 12.26 -5.30
CA ALA A 139 -11.42 13.07 -6.18
C ALA A 139 -11.67 14.48 -5.65
N GLU A 140 -11.82 14.62 -4.33
CA GLU A 140 -12.12 15.90 -3.68
C GLU A 140 -10.85 16.65 -3.24
N TYR A 141 -9.67 16.02 -3.40
CA TYR A 141 -8.41 16.67 -3.10
C TYR A 141 -8.12 17.79 -4.11
N LYS A 142 -8.36 19.03 -3.69
CA LYS A 142 -7.75 20.20 -4.31
C LYS A 142 -6.36 20.38 -3.69
N PRO A 143 -5.26 20.33 -4.46
CA PRO A 143 -3.98 20.78 -3.95
C PRO A 143 -4.19 22.17 -3.39
N PHE A 144 -3.68 22.42 -2.19
CA PHE A 144 -3.72 23.73 -1.58
C PHE A 144 -2.84 24.61 -2.46
N ASP A 145 -3.43 25.25 -3.48
CA ASP A 145 -2.77 26.25 -4.30
C ASP A 145 -2.23 27.31 -3.33
N ARG A 146 -0.91 27.30 -3.14
CA ARG A 146 -0.24 28.49 -2.66
C ARG A 146 -0.32 29.49 -3.82
N ALA A 147 -1.38 30.30 -3.81
CA ALA A 147 -1.29 31.61 -4.43
C ALA A 147 -0.12 32.38 -3.77
N PRO A 148 0.63 33.17 -4.56
CA PRO A 148 2.04 33.50 -4.35
C PRO A 148 2.38 34.24 -3.05
#